data_AF-A0A3C0GBY7-F1
#
_entry.id   AF-A0A3C0GBY7-F1
#
_cell.length_a   1.000
_cell.length_b   1.000
_cell.length_c   1.000
_cell.angle_alpha   90.00
_cell.angle_beta   90.00
_cell.angle_gamma   90.00
#
_symmetry.space_group_name_H-M   'P 1'
#
loop_
_entity.id
_entity.type
_entity.pdbx_description
1 polymer ?
#
loop_
_entity_poly.entity_id
_entity_poly.type
_entity_poly.pdbx_seq_one_letter_code
_entity_poly.pdbx_strand_id
1 'polypeptide(L)' 'MSIKIFTRTRHFKSNKTYIPKMYGVIEGPIQQMLKSYPNEFTFIRHESKRSLRPSAKDKK' A
#
# COMPACT_ATOMS: atom_id res chain seq x y z
N MET A 1 15.14 15.39 4.99
CA MET A 1 14.34 14.18 5.30
C MET A 1 14.95 13.02 4.54
N SER A 2 15.48 12.00 5.23
CA SER A 2 16.25 10.89 4.64
C SER A 2 15.37 9.65 4.47
N ILE A 3 15.51 8.96 3.34
CA ILE A 3 14.97 7.61 3.14
C ILE A 3 15.80 6.66 4.02
N LYS A 4 15.14 5.78 4.78
CA LYS A 4 15.77 4.73 5.58
C LYS A 4 15.61 3.39 4.86
N ILE A 5 16.71 2.67 4.70
CA ILE A 5 16.72 1.35 4.07
C ILE A 5 17.27 0.36 5.09
N PHE A 6 16.51 -0.67 5.42
CA PHE A 6 16.90 -1.67 6.41
C PHE A 6 16.21 -3.00 6.16
N THR A 7 16.66 -4.05 6.85
CA THR A 7 16.02 -5.36 6.81
C THR A 7 15.12 -5.54 8.04
N ARG A 8 13.93 -6.11 7.84
CA ARG A 8 12.98 -6.40 8.91
C ARG A 8 12.59 -7.86 8.89
N THR A 9 12.80 -8.55 10.01
CA THR A 9 12.31 -9.91 10.19
C THR A 9 10.87 -9.86 10.69
N ARG A 10 9.96 -10.53 9.97
CA ARG A 10 8.56 -10.70 10.38
C ARG A 10 8.25 -12.18 10.51
N HIS A 11 7.53 -12.53 11.56
CA HIS A 11 7.11 -13.89 11.82
C HIS A 11 5.73 -14.11 11.20
N PHE A 12 5.66 -14.97 10.19
CA PHE A 12 4.40 -15.34 9.56
C PHE A 12 3.89 -16.62 10.20
N LYS A 13 2.63 -16.59 10.64
CA LYS A 13 1.95 -17.79 11.13
C LYS A 13 1.63 -18.69 9.95
N SER A 14 2.26 -19.86 9.91
CA SER A 14 1.93 -20.93 8.97
C SER A 14 1.44 -22.12 9.77
N ASN A 15 0.16 -22.43 9.65
CA ASN A 15 -0.53 -23.44 10.47
C ASN A 15 -0.37 -23.18 11.99
N LYS A 16 0.51 -23.95 12.65
CA LYS A 16 0.79 -23.93 14.10
C LYS A 16 2.15 -23.33 14.46
N THR A 17 3.00 -23.00 13.49
CA THR A 17 4.36 -22.48 13.75
C THR A 17 4.55 -21.10 13.15
N TYR A 18 5.48 -20.34 13.74
CA TYR A 18 5.88 -19.03 13.24
C TYR A 18 7.17 -19.18 12.46
N ILE A 19 7.14 -18.91 11.16
CA ILE A 19 8.31 -18.95 10.31
C ILE A 19 8.85 -17.52 10.18
N PRO A 20 10.11 -17.25 10.60
CA PRO A 20 10.71 -15.95 10.39
C PRO A 20 11.01 -15.76 8.91
N LYS A 21 10.51 -14.65 8.33
CA LYS A 21 10.85 -14.21 6.98
C LYS A 21 11.47 -12.83 7.04
N MET A 22 12.58 -12.65 6.32
CA MET A 22 13.30 -11.38 6.24
C MET A 22 12.81 -10.58 5.03
N TYR A 23 12.53 -9.29 5.23
CA TYR A 23 12.07 -8.36 4.19
C TYR A 23 13.04 -7.20 4.07
N GLY A 24 13.33 -6.79 2.83
CA GLY A 24 13.88 -5.47 2.55
C GLY A 24 12.79 -4.41 2.78
N VAL A 25 13.09 -3.40 3.59
CA VAL A 25 12.16 -2.33 3.93
C VAL A 25 12.78 -0.99 3.54
N ILE A 26 12.00 -0.20 2.80
CA ILE A 26 12.30 1.18 2.48
C ILE A 26 11.26 2.01 3.25
N GLU A 27 11.70 2.91 4.12
CA GLU A 27 10.84 3.85 4.85
C GLU A 27 11.22 5.28 4.46
N GLY A 28 10.25 6.07 4.03
CA GLY A 28 10.47 7.47 3.67
C GLY A 28 9.18 8.23 3.48
N PRO A 29 9.27 9.55 3.20
CA PRO A 29 8.11 10.36 2.88
C PRO A 29 7.38 9.83 1.64
N ILE A 30 6.06 9.64 1.75
CA ILE A 30 5.21 9.01 0.71
C ILE A 30 5.40 9.67 -0.67
N GLN A 31 5.48 11.00 -0.73
CA GLN A 31 5.69 11.74 -1.98
C GLN A 31 6.96 11.31 -2.73
N GLN A 32 8.05 11.03 -2.00
CA GLN A 32 9.30 10.58 -2.60
C GLN A 32 9.20 9.11 -3.04
N MET A 33 8.52 8.28 -2.26
CA MET A 33 8.34 6.86 -2.60
C MET A 33 7.51 6.67 -3.87
N LEU A 34 6.42 7.44 -4.02
CA LEU A 34 5.59 7.41 -5.24
C LEU A 34 6.34 7.89 -6.47
N LYS A 35 7.25 8.87 -6.31
CA LYS A 35 8.07 9.36 -7.41
C LYS A 35 9.10 8.33 -7.86
N SER A 36 9.75 7.66 -6.91
CA SER A 36 10.81 6.69 -7.20
C SER A 36 10.29 5.31 -7.61
N TYR A 37 9.13 4.90 -7.08
CA TYR A 37 8.56 3.56 -7.24
C TYR A 37 7.05 3.60 -7.60
N PRO A 38 6.69 4.24 -8.73
CA PRO A 38 5.29 4.50 -9.09
C PRO A 38 4.45 3.24 -9.36
N ASN A 39 5.09 2.14 -9.79
CA ASN A 39 4.39 0.89 -10.12
C ASN A 39 4.21 -0.02 -8.90
N GLU A 40 4.98 0.19 -7.84
CA GLU A 40 5.01 -0.65 -6.64
C GLU A 40 4.14 -0.07 -5.53
N PHE A 41 4.00 1.26 -5.49
CA PHE A 41 3.13 1.97 -4.56
C PHE A 41 1.99 2.63 -5.31
N THR A 42 0.79 2.06 -5.21
CA THR A 42 -0.44 2.70 -5.67
C THR A 42 -1.31 3.08 -4.47
N PHE A 43 -1.95 4.24 -4.54
CA PHE A 43 -2.95 4.60 -3.54
C PHE A 43 -4.18 3.72 -3.73
N ILE A 44 -4.48 2.90 -2.73
CA ILE A 44 -5.81 2.31 -2.61
C ILE A 44 -6.76 3.47 -2.33
N ARG A 45 -7.56 3.84 -3.33
CA ARG A 45 -8.65 4.78 -3.10
C ARG A 45 -9.71 4.06 -2.27
N HIS A 46 -10.17 4.70 -1.19
CA HIS A 46 -11.36 4.22 -0.50
C HIS A 46 -12.52 4.16 -1.49
N GLU A 47 -13.17 3.00 -1.58
CA GLU A 47 -14.38 2.86 -2.37
C GLU A 47 -15.46 3.76 -1.79
N SER A 48 -15.91 4.72 -2.59
CA SER A 48 -17.05 5.56 -2.26
C SER A 48 -18.27 5.05 -3.00
N LYS A 49 -19.48 5.25 -2.45
CA LYS A 49 -20.75 4.96 -3.13
C LYS A 49 -21.02 5.87 -4.34
N ARG A 50 -20.00 6.57 -4.87
CA ARG A 50 -20.12 7.47 -6.03
C ARG A 50 -20.53 6.69 -7.29
N SER A 51 -20.02 5.48 -7.48
CA SER A 51 -20.42 4.61 -8.60
C SER A 51 -21.88 4.15 -8.51
N LEU A 52 -22.43 4.06 -7.29
CA LEU A 52 -23.82 3.68 -7.03
C LEU A 52 -24.79 4.86 -7.17
N ARG A 53 -24.30 6.11 -7.24
CA ARG A 53 -25.17 7.27 -7.44
C ARG A 53 -25.43 7.47 -8.92
N PRO A 54 -26.69 7.56 -9.37
CA PRO A 54 -26.99 7.88 -10.75
C PRO A 54 -26.36 9.23 -11.10
N SER A 55 -25.71 9.30 -12.26
CA SER A 55 -25.11 10.55 -12.69
C SER A 55 -26.22 11.58 -12.94
N ALA A 56 -25.91 12.87 -12.82
CA ALA A 56 -26.89 13.91 -13.14
C ALA A 56 -27.39 13.85 -14.59
N LYS A 57 -26.70 13.13 -15.49
CA LYS A 57 -27.13 12.87 -16.87
C LYS A 57 -28.21 11.78 -16.98
N ASP A 58 -28.34 10.92 -15.98
CA ASP A 58 -29.30 9.80 -15.98
C ASP A 58 -30.65 10.14 -15.33
N LYS A 59 -30.78 11.35 -14.76
CA LYS A 59 -32.06 11.86 -14.27
C LYS A 59 -32.83 12.46 -15.45
N LYS A 60 -33.63 11.62 -16.11
CA LYS A 60 -34.72 12.06 -16.99
C LYS A 60 -35.86 12.66 -16.17
#